data_AF-A0A1I3L6X5-F1
#
_entry.id   AF-A0A1I3L6X5-F1
#
_cell.length_a   1.000
_cell.length_b   1.000
_cell.length_c   1.000
_cell.angle_alpha   90.00
_cell.angle_beta   90.00
_cell.angle_gamma   90.00
#
_symmetry.space_group_name_H-M   'P 1'
#
loop_
_entity.id
_entity.type
_entity.pdbx_description
1 polymer ?
#
loop_
_entity_poly.entity_id
_entity_poly.type
_entity_poly.pdbx_seq_one_letter_code
_entity_poly.pdbx_strand_id
1 'polypeptide(L)'
;MSLHAARMRLRSRQFRQYIKKLGCKRNQTLHFTLVHDTMSRKPAPTSQSKARAMTLHKPMMRLERRLSQVTLYTRAKRRVPLLQMNKEGYAVFMTVNYRERDRGDFQGVRAHFIDVDLNKLVETYRTGEEAERRMQELQADPAEQIESVTVTRTSQERYVLVALRGKRRVRQLKRRFLAKHRERIRGAMIVETKNGFHVYWAIRGGKLGRFVAIQRALARKFNSDPKITDLARVMRVPGFHHRKNPASPYLVRVKRWGRKRPYTQAELIRKLSLTL
;
A
#
# COMPACT_ATOMS: atom_id res chain seq x y z
N MET A 1 22.39 3.95 -24.31
CA MET A 1 21.55 3.12 -23.40
C MET A 1 20.08 3.23 -23.81
N SER A 2 19.36 2.13 -24.02
CA SER A 2 17.94 2.19 -24.43
C SER A 2 17.03 2.82 -23.36
N LEU A 3 15.95 3.47 -23.80
CA LEU A 3 14.93 4.09 -22.93
C LEU A 3 14.33 3.07 -21.94
N HIS A 4 14.22 1.82 -22.38
CA HIS A 4 13.79 0.68 -21.55
C HIS A 4 14.78 0.41 -20.40
N ALA A 5 16.08 0.33 -20.71
CA ALA A 5 17.12 0.10 -19.72
C ALA A 5 17.18 1.24 -18.68
N ALA A 6 17.02 2.50 -19.10
CA ALA A 6 16.98 3.65 -18.20
C ALA A 6 15.78 3.60 -17.23
N ARG A 7 14.58 3.31 -17.74
CA ARG A 7 13.36 3.15 -16.91
C ARG A 7 13.50 2.00 -15.90
N MET A 8 14.09 0.89 -16.33
CA MET A 8 14.42 -0.25 -15.47
C MET A 8 15.39 0.13 -14.35
N ARG A 9 16.44 0.88 -14.70
CA ARG A 9 17.40 1.40 -13.72
C ARG A 9 16.77 2.32 -12.68
N LEU A 10 15.82 3.17 -13.08
CA LEU A 10 15.13 4.04 -12.14
C LEU A 10 14.25 3.25 -11.16
N ARG A 11 13.48 2.27 -11.65
CA ARG A 11 12.55 1.46 -10.84
C ARG A 11 13.26 0.72 -9.71
N SER A 12 14.34 0.01 -10.00
CA SER A 12 15.02 -0.74 -8.94
C SER A 12 15.96 0.12 -8.08
N ARG A 13 16.32 1.35 -8.50
CA ARG A 13 16.89 2.37 -7.60
C ARG A 13 15.85 2.81 -6.56
N GLN A 14 14.62 3.10 -6.98
CA GLN A 14 13.53 3.42 -6.06
C GLN A 14 13.26 2.28 -5.08
N PHE A 15 13.15 1.04 -5.57
CA PHE A 15 12.95 -0.11 -4.70
C PHE A 15 14.03 -0.24 -3.63
N ARG A 16 15.31 -0.21 -4.00
CA ARG A 16 16.41 -0.31 -3.01
C ARG A 16 16.41 0.84 -2.01
N GLN A 17 16.16 2.06 -2.47
CA GLN A 17 16.12 3.22 -1.59
C GLN A 17 14.93 3.16 -0.63
N TYR A 18 13.79 2.63 -1.07
CA TYR A 18 12.62 2.35 -0.22
C TYR A 18 12.96 1.37 0.90
N ILE A 19 13.58 0.24 0.58
CA ILE A 19 14.03 -0.74 1.58
C ILE A 19 15.06 -0.13 2.54
N LYS A 20 16.02 0.66 2.04
CA LYS A 20 17.01 1.36 2.87
C LYS A 20 16.32 2.35 3.82
N LYS A 21 15.31 3.09 3.36
CA LYS A 21 14.58 4.08 4.15
C LYS A 21 13.73 3.46 5.27
N LEU A 22 13.31 2.22 5.10
CA LEU A 22 12.66 1.42 6.15
C LEU A 22 13.65 0.84 7.19
N GLY A 23 14.95 1.11 7.06
CA GLY A 23 15.95 0.64 8.04
C GLY A 23 16.15 -0.87 8.02
N CYS A 24 15.94 -1.52 6.87
CA CYS A 24 16.23 -2.95 6.70
C CYS A 24 17.73 -3.25 6.87
N LYS A 25 18.08 -4.13 7.82
CA LYS A 25 19.46 -4.54 8.09
C LYS A 25 19.86 -5.70 7.17
N ARG A 26 21.17 -5.83 6.90
CA ARG A 26 21.70 -6.79 5.92
C ARG A 26 21.45 -8.26 6.28
N ASN A 27 21.44 -8.60 7.57
CA ASN A 27 21.21 -9.95 8.07
C ASN A 27 19.73 -10.35 8.16
N GLN A 28 18.80 -9.47 7.79
CA GLN A 28 17.37 -9.73 7.95
C GLN A 28 16.75 -10.34 6.70
N THR A 29 15.83 -11.26 6.89
CA THR A 29 14.96 -11.75 5.83
C THR A 29 13.81 -10.78 5.58
N LEU A 30 13.57 -10.44 4.31
CA LEU A 30 12.44 -9.63 3.87
C LEU A 30 11.35 -10.52 3.29
N HIS A 31 10.10 -10.23 3.62
CA HIS A 31 8.92 -11.00 3.21
C HIS A 31 8.09 -10.19 2.21
N PHE A 32 7.75 -10.83 1.10
CA PHE A 32 6.99 -10.26 0.01
C PHE A 32 5.80 -11.14 -0.34
N THR A 33 4.73 -10.53 -0.82
CA THR A 33 3.56 -11.24 -1.32
C THR A 33 3.27 -10.75 -2.73
N LEU A 34 3.24 -11.68 -3.68
CA LEU A 34 2.72 -11.41 -5.02
C LEU A 34 1.25 -11.77 -5.02
N VAL A 35 0.40 -10.86 -5.52
CA VAL A 35 -1.03 -11.10 -5.65
C VAL A 35 -1.43 -10.84 -7.09
N HIS A 36 -2.06 -11.81 -7.74
CA HIS A 36 -2.59 -11.62 -9.09
C HIS A 36 -3.79 -10.68 -9.02
N ASP A 37 -3.57 -9.42 -9.37
CA ASP A 37 -4.46 -8.30 -9.06
C ASP A 37 -5.79 -8.39 -9.85
N THR A 38 -5.86 -9.22 -10.90
CA THR A 38 -7.06 -9.47 -11.72
C THR A 38 -7.86 -10.72 -11.31
N MET A 39 -7.32 -11.59 -10.45
CA MET A 39 -8.01 -12.82 -10.04
C MET A 39 -8.87 -12.54 -8.81
N SER A 40 -10.18 -12.39 -9.03
CA SER A 40 -11.18 -12.18 -7.97
C SER A 40 -11.46 -13.47 -7.16
N ARG A 41 -11.34 -14.65 -7.77
CA ARG A 41 -11.52 -15.98 -7.14
C ARG A 41 -10.23 -16.83 -7.21
N LYS A 42 -10.11 -17.87 -6.36
CA LYS A 42 -9.04 -18.89 -6.48
C LYS A 42 -9.28 -19.64 -7.82
N PRO A 43 -8.29 -19.76 -8.71
CA PRO A 43 -8.44 -20.56 -9.91
C PRO A 43 -8.63 -22.04 -9.54
N ALA A 44 -9.45 -22.75 -10.32
CA ALA A 44 -9.57 -24.21 -10.20
C ALA A 44 -8.19 -24.87 -10.42
N PRO A 45 -7.87 -25.95 -9.69
CA PRO A 45 -6.58 -26.59 -9.81
C PRO A 45 -6.43 -27.24 -11.19
N THR A 46 -5.58 -26.67 -12.03
CA THR A 46 -5.07 -27.30 -13.26
C THR A 46 -3.54 -27.28 -13.23
N SER A 47 -2.89 -28.15 -14.01
CA SER A 47 -1.42 -28.28 -14.08
C SER A 47 -0.69 -26.99 -14.46
N GLN A 48 -1.40 -26.02 -15.06
CA GLN A 48 -0.89 -24.69 -15.44
C GLN A 48 -1.50 -23.53 -14.61
N SER A 49 -2.22 -23.83 -13.52
CA SER A 49 -2.94 -22.80 -12.76
C SER A 49 -2.00 -21.79 -12.11
N LYS A 50 -2.14 -20.50 -12.48
CA LYS A 50 -1.44 -19.39 -11.82
C LYS A 50 -1.93 -19.26 -10.38
N ALA A 51 -1.02 -19.23 -9.41
CA ALA A 51 -1.39 -19.03 -8.02
C ALA A 51 -1.98 -17.62 -7.78
N ARG A 52 -3.13 -17.52 -7.12
CA ARG A 52 -3.74 -16.20 -6.79
C ARG A 52 -2.81 -15.31 -5.97
N ALA A 53 -2.10 -15.89 -5.00
CA ALA A 53 -1.10 -15.20 -4.21
C ALA A 53 0.09 -16.12 -3.90
N MET A 54 1.29 -15.54 -3.84
CA MET A 54 2.54 -16.25 -3.55
C MET A 54 3.38 -15.47 -2.53
N THR A 55 3.76 -16.12 -1.44
CA THR A 55 4.72 -15.53 -0.49
C THR A 55 6.14 -15.86 -0.90
N LEU A 56 6.95 -14.81 -1.00
CA LEU A 56 8.36 -14.86 -1.38
C LEU A 56 9.21 -14.24 -0.29
N HIS A 57 10.48 -14.63 -0.24
CA HIS A 57 11.42 -14.06 0.71
C HIS A 57 12.79 -13.84 0.08
N LYS A 58 13.60 -13.00 0.73
CA LYS A 58 15.00 -12.79 0.36
C LYS A 58 15.79 -12.21 1.54
N PRO A 59 16.96 -12.77 1.88
CA PRO A 59 17.90 -12.10 2.78
C PRO A 59 18.30 -10.74 2.22
N MET A 60 18.29 -9.69 3.05
CA MET A 60 18.57 -8.32 2.62
C MET A 60 19.98 -8.17 2.00
N MET A 61 20.98 -8.88 2.53
CA MET A 61 22.34 -8.89 1.95
C MET A 61 22.38 -9.45 0.52
N ARG A 62 21.45 -10.35 0.16
CA ARG A 62 21.33 -10.92 -1.18
C ARG A 62 20.52 -10.04 -2.12
N LEU A 63 19.91 -8.94 -1.63
CA LEU A 63 19.15 -8.01 -2.45
C LEU A 63 20.08 -7.29 -3.44
N GLU A 64 19.98 -7.64 -4.71
CA GLU A 64 20.89 -7.19 -5.75
C GLU A 64 20.96 -5.66 -5.88
N ARG A 65 22.20 -5.14 -5.89
CA ARG A 65 22.50 -3.71 -6.08
C ARG A 65 22.33 -3.24 -7.52
N ARG A 66 22.32 -4.13 -8.51
CA ARG A 66 22.17 -3.82 -9.95
C ARG A 66 20.81 -4.29 -10.47
N LEU A 67 20.39 -3.71 -11.60
CA LEU A 67 19.01 -3.25 -11.81
C LEU A 67 18.09 -4.17 -12.64
N SER A 68 18.59 -5.22 -13.29
CA SER A 68 17.77 -6.01 -14.21
C SER A 68 16.95 -7.12 -13.56
N GLN A 69 17.33 -7.60 -12.37
CA GLN A 69 16.80 -8.87 -11.86
C GLN A 69 16.50 -8.84 -10.36
N VAL A 70 15.68 -7.90 -9.86
CA VAL A 70 15.16 -8.07 -8.48
C VAL A 70 14.40 -9.40 -8.43
N THR A 71 15.12 -10.43 -7.97
CA THR A 71 14.69 -11.82 -7.98
C THR A 71 14.38 -12.16 -6.55
N LEU A 72 13.18 -12.60 -6.26
CA LEU A 72 12.87 -13.15 -4.94
C LEU A 72 12.83 -14.67 -5.01
N TYR A 73 12.77 -15.33 -3.87
CA TYR A 73 12.78 -16.78 -3.80
C TYR A 73 11.51 -17.29 -3.15
N THR A 74 11.00 -18.41 -3.65
CA THR A 74 9.96 -19.18 -2.95
C THR A 74 10.56 -19.88 -1.72
N ARG A 75 9.69 -20.52 -0.92
CA ARG A 75 10.13 -21.41 0.18
C ARG A 75 11.06 -22.54 -0.29
N ALA A 76 10.79 -23.09 -1.47
CA ALA A 76 11.64 -24.11 -2.09
C ALA A 76 12.89 -23.54 -2.79
N LYS A 77 13.34 -22.32 -2.43
CA LYS A 77 14.51 -21.63 -3.02
C LYS A 77 14.44 -21.42 -4.55
N ARG A 78 13.25 -21.51 -5.17
CA ARG A 78 13.07 -21.26 -6.60
C ARG A 78 13.09 -19.76 -6.88
N ARG A 79 13.83 -19.34 -7.91
CA ARG A 79 13.93 -17.93 -8.34
C ARG A 79 12.59 -17.47 -8.92
N VAL A 80 12.17 -16.25 -8.58
CA VAL A 80 10.95 -15.61 -9.09
C VAL A 80 11.30 -14.25 -9.72
N PRO A 81 11.16 -14.10 -11.06
CA PRO A 81 11.48 -12.86 -11.76
C PRO A 81 10.35 -11.83 -11.58
N LEU A 82 10.49 -10.95 -10.58
CA LEU A 82 9.40 -10.04 -10.18
C LEU A 82 8.87 -9.14 -11.30
N LEU A 83 9.74 -8.71 -12.21
CA LEU A 83 9.36 -7.81 -13.29
C LEU A 83 8.49 -8.50 -14.33
N GLN A 84 8.81 -9.76 -14.62
CA GLN A 84 8.00 -10.60 -15.50
C GLN A 84 6.67 -10.92 -14.84
N MET A 85 6.68 -11.36 -13.57
CA MET A 85 5.44 -11.58 -12.81
C MET A 85 4.56 -10.31 -12.77
N ASN A 86 5.17 -9.14 -12.59
CA ASN A 86 4.42 -7.87 -12.63
C ASN A 86 3.91 -7.51 -14.02
N LYS A 87 4.54 -7.96 -15.11
CA LYS A 87 3.97 -7.86 -16.47
C LYS A 87 2.78 -8.79 -16.64
N GLU A 88 2.85 -9.99 -16.06
CA GLU A 88 1.82 -11.02 -16.12
C GLU A 88 0.59 -10.77 -15.24
N GLY A 89 0.58 -9.70 -14.44
CA GLY A 89 -0.60 -9.29 -13.65
C GLY A 89 -0.41 -9.30 -12.14
N TYR A 90 0.74 -9.75 -11.63
CA TYR A 90 1.01 -9.77 -10.19
C TYR A 90 1.39 -8.39 -9.66
N ALA A 91 0.70 -7.91 -8.63
CA ALA A 91 1.18 -6.82 -7.81
C ALA A 91 2.18 -7.33 -6.76
N VAL A 92 3.18 -6.51 -6.46
CA VAL A 92 4.24 -6.83 -5.49
C VAL A 92 3.99 -6.06 -4.20
N PHE A 93 3.82 -6.80 -3.11
CA PHE A 93 3.67 -6.26 -1.76
C PHE A 93 4.80 -6.72 -0.85
N MET A 94 5.04 -5.98 0.22
CA MET A 94 6.03 -6.29 1.24
C MET A 94 5.42 -6.13 2.63
N THR A 95 5.70 -7.06 3.54
CA THR A 95 5.46 -6.86 4.97
C THR A 95 6.48 -5.86 5.51
N VAL A 96 5.99 -4.73 6.02
CA VAL A 96 6.86 -3.61 6.42
C VAL A 96 7.60 -3.89 7.71
N ASN A 97 6.89 -4.36 8.74
CA ASN A 97 7.49 -4.64 10.04
C ASN A 97 8.29 -5.95 10.01
N TYR A 98 9.27 -6.05 10.90
CA TYR A 98 10.25 -7.12 10.85
C TYR A 98 9.80 -8.34 11.65
N ARG A 99 9.91 -9.51 11.02
CA ARG A 99 9.87 -10.83 11.63
C ARG A 99 10.86 -11.72 10.90
N GLU A 100 11.47 -12.67 11.58
CA GLU A 100 12.47 -13.55 10.95
C GLU A 100 11.80 -14.56 10.03
N ARG A 101 10.78 -15.25 10.56
CA ARG A 101 10.02 -16.27 9.84
C ARG A 101 8.68 -15.71 9.36
N ASP A 102 8.19 -16.19 8.22
CA ASP A 102 6.91 -15.75 7.63
C ASP A 102 5.69 -16.02 8.53
N ARG A 103 5.78 -16.94 9.49
CA ARG A 103 4.74 -17.17 10.50
C ARG A 103 5.27 -17.03 11.93
N GLY A 104 6.40 -16.35 12.10
CA GLY A 104 6.99 -16.11 13.41
C GLY A 104 6.62 -14.74 13.97
N ASP A 105 7.01 -14.51 15.22
CA ASP A 105 6.76 -13.26 15.92
C ASP A 105 7.46 -12.07 15.27
N PHE A 106 6.82 -10.92 15.40
CA PHE A 106 7.44 -9.66 15.03
C PHE A 106 8.55 -9.33 16.02
N GLN A 107 9.67 -8.90 15.49
CA GLN A 107 10.86 -8.51 16.26
C GLN A 107 11.07 -7.00 16.25
N GLY A 108 10.33 -6.25 15.43
CA GLY A 108 10.41 -4.78 15.49
C GLY A 108 9.50 -4.03 14.53
N VAL A 109 9.13 -2.83 14.95
CA VAL A 109 8.40 -1.85 14.12
C VAL A 109 9.40 -1.05 13.29
N ARG A 110 9.33 -1.18 11.96
CA ARG A 110 10.17 -0.40 11.03
C ARG A 110 9.56 0.94 10.68
N ALA A 111 8.24 0.99 10.63
CA ALA A 111 7.51 2.20 10.30
C ALA A 111 6.10 2.11 10.89
N HIS A 112 5.57 3.28 11.24
CA HIS A 112 4.12 3.49 11.24
C HIS A 112 3.69 3.95 9.86
N PHE A 113 2.47 3.65 9.45
CA PHE A 113 2.04 3.95 8.09
C PHE A 113 0.54 4.26 7.98
N ILE A 114 0.11 4.82 6.86
CA ILE A 114 -1.30 4.97 6.51
C ILE A 114 -1.50 4.61 5.04
N ASP A 115 -2.71 4.19 4.69
CA ASP A 115 -3.17 3.93 3.33
C ASP A 115 -4.40 4.79 3.05
N VAL A 116 -4.16 5.85 2.29
CA VAL A 116 -5.18 6.83 1.93
C VAL A 116 -5.69 6.48 0.54
N ASP A 117 -6.92 5.98 0.44
CA ASP A 117 -7.65 5.81 -0.82
C ASP A 117 -8.56 7.03 -1.02
N LEU A 118 -8.36 7.76 -2.13
CA LEU A 118 -9.13 8.96 -2.49
C LEU A 118 -10.09 8.69 -3.64
N ASN A 119 -10.12 7.47 -4.19
CA ASN A 119 -11.01 7.07 -5.27
C ASN A 119 -12.34 6.62 -4.72
N LYS A 120 -12.34 5.91 -3.60
CA LYS A 120 -13.55 5.35 -3.02
C LYS A 120 -14.19 6.27 -1.98
N LEU A 121 -15.50 6.43 -2.06
CA LEU A 121 -16.37 6.91 -0.98
C LEU A 121 -17.18 5.71 -0.49
N VAL A 122 -17.23 5.51 0.83
CA VAL A 122 -17.98 4.42 1.47
C VAL A 122 -18.84 5.03 2.57
N GLU A 123 -20.14 4.82 2.47
CA GLU A 123 -21.13 5.30 3.43
C GLU A 123 -22.08 4.15 3.79
N THR A 124 -22.62 4.16 5.01
CA THR A 124 -23.50 3.10 5.52
C THR A 124 -24.81 3.73 5.99
N TYR A 125 -25.92 3.12 5.58
CA TYR A 125 -27.29 3.60 5.81
C TYR A 125 -28.14 2.53 6.51
N ARG A 126 -29.21 2.97 7.18
CA ARG A 126 -30.15 2.08 7.85
C ARG A 126 -31.17 1.51 6.88
N THR A 127 -31.62 2.32 5.91
CA THR A 127 -32.63 1.91 4.92
C THR A 127 -32.10 1.97 3.49
N GLY A 128 -32.78 1.28 2.58
CA GLY A 128 -32.48 1.31 1.15
C GLY A 128 -32.75 2.67 0.54
N GLU A 129 -33.87 3.29 0.91
CA GLU A 129 -34.29 4.62 0.46
C GLU A 129 -33.26 5.72 0.79
N GLU A 130 -32.68 5.69 2.00
CA GLU A 130 -31.60 6.62 2.37
C GLU A 130 -30.38 6.45 1.45
N ALA A 131 -29.99 5.21 1.18
CA ALA A 131 -28.86 4.91 0.31
C ALA A 131 -29.13 5.29 -1.15
N GLU A 132 -30.35 5.10 -1.63
CA GLU A 132 -30.78 5.46 -2.99
C GLU A 132 -30.82 6.98 -3.18
N ARG A 133 -31.41 7.73 -2.23
CA ARG A 133 -31.38 9.19 -2.25
C ARG A 133 -29.94 9.70 -2.29
N ARG A 134 -29.06 9.14 -1.46
CA ARG A 134 -27.65 9.51 -1.46
C ARG A 134 -26.96 9.19 -2.79
N MET A 135 -27.27 8.03 -3.38
CA MET A 135 -26.73 7.65 -4.68
C MET A 135 -27.09 8.69 -5.75
N GLN A 136 -28.35 9.13 -5.80
CA GLN A 136 -28.81 10.16 -6.73
C GLN A 136 -28.09 11.49 -6.51
N GLU A 137 -27.95 11.94 -5.25
CA GLU A 137 -27.18 13.15 -4.91
C GLU A 137 -25.73 13.08 -5.42
N LEU A 138 -25.06 11.94 -5.21
CA LEU A 138 -23.66 11.75 -5.62
C LEU A 138 -23.50 11.67 -7.14
N GLN A 139 -24.48 11.11 -7.85
CA GLN A 139 -24.51 11.08 -9.31
C GLN A 139 -24.77 12.46 -9.89
N ALA A 140 -25.60 13.27 -9.23
CA ALA A 140 -25.92 14.63 -9.62
C ALA A 140 -24.82 15.64 -9.29
N ASP A 141 -23.88 15.34 -8.38
CA ASP A 141 -22.79 16.25 -7.99
C ASP A 141 -21.63 16.25 -9.03
N PRO A 142 -21.53 17.29 -9.89
CA PRO A 142 -20.46 17.37 -10.90
C PRO A 142 -19.08 17.59 -10.26
N ALA A 143 -19.01 18.08 -9.01
CA ALA A 143 -17.76 18.32 -8.32
C ALA A 143 -17.09 17.01 -7.87
N GLU A 144 -17.87 15.97 -7.58
CA GLU A 144 -17.36 14.65 -7.18
C GLU A 144 -16.94 13.78 -8.37
N GLN A 145 -17.47 14.02 -9.57
CA GLN A 145 -17.14 13.30 -10.82
C GLN A 145 -17.17 11.78 -10.60
N ILE A 146 -18.30 11.27 -10.14
CA ILE A 146 -18.49 9.84 -9.88
C ILE A 146 -18.51 9.06 -11.20
N GLU A 147 -17.71 8.00 -11.29
CA GLU A 147 -17.67 7.05 -12.41
C GLU A 147 -18.65 5.89 -12.20
N SER A 148 -18.88 5.47 -10.96
CA SER A 148 -19.82 4.39 -10.65
C SER A 148 -20.28 4.44 -9.20
N VAL A 149 -21.53 4.04 -8.92
CA VAL A 149 -22.05 3.83 -7.56
C VAL A 149 -22.61 2.41 -7.46
N THR A 150 -22.46 1.79 -6.29
CA THR A 150 -23.07 0.50 -5.98
C THR A 150 -23.62 0.54 -4.56
N VAL A 151 -24.86 0.07 -4.38
CA VAL A 151 -25.47 -0.13 -3.07
C VAL A 151 -25.58 -1.63 -2.82
N THR A 152 -25.24 -2.08 -1.62
CA THR A 152 -25.32 -3.50 -1.26
C THR A 152 -25.87 -3.64 0.15
N ARG A 153 -26.92 -4.45 0.31
CA ARG A 153 -27.44 -4.85 1.62
C ARG A 153 -26.47 -5.83 2.28
N THR A 154 -26.13 -5.55 3.53
CA THR A 154 -25.26 -6.38 4.37
C THR A 154 -26.08 -7.41 5.13
N SER A 155 -25.41 -8.43 5.68
CA SER A 155 -26.05 -9.43 6.55
C SER A 155 -26.60 -8.86 7.85
N GLN A 156 -26.18 -7.66 8.26
CA GLN A 156 -26.69 -6.95 9.44
C GLN A 156 -27.82 -5.97 9.09
N GLU A 157 -28.48 -6.17 7.95
CA GLU A 157 -29.59 -5.35 7.44
C GLU A 157 -29.27 -3.88 7.19
N ARG A 158 -27.99 -3.52 7.14
CA ARG A 158 -27.54 -2.17 6.74
C ARG A 158 -27.25 -2.12 5.25
N TYR A 159 -27.30 -0.93 4.67
CA TYR A 159 -26.99 -0.68 3.26
C TYR A 159 -25.63 0.00 3.14
N VAL A 160 -24.72 -0.56 2.36
CA VAL A 160 -23.41 0.03 2.11
C VAL A 160 -23.37 0.60 0.71
N LEU A 161 -23.20 1.91 0.61
CA LEU A 161 -22.99 2.63 -0.63
C LEU A 161 -21.49 2.75 -0.90
N VAL A 162 -21.07 2.37 -2.12
CA VAL A 162 -19.70 2.53 -2.61
C VAL A 162 -19.72 3.33 -3.90
N ALA A 163 -19.21 4.56 -3.85
CA ALA A 163 -19.03 5.40 -5.03
C ALA A 163 -17.54 5.48 -5.41
N LEU A 164 -17.25 5.31 -6.70
CA LEU A 164 -15.90 5.42 -7.27
C LEU A 164 -15.79 6.72 -8.05
N ARG A 165 -14.81 7.55 -7.68
CA ARG A 165 -14.52 8.83 -8.35
C ARG A 165 -13.66 8.68 -9.58
N GLY A 166 -13.86 9.54 -10.56
CA GLY A 166 -13.06 9.53 -11.76
C GLY A 166 -11.60 9.93 -11.58
N LYS A 167 -10.77 9.53 -12.56
CA LYS A 167 -9.31 9.77 -12.52
C LYS A 167 -8.95 11.25 -12.33
N ARG A 168 -9.72 12.16 -12.93
CA ARG A 168 -9.52 13.62 -12.81
C ARG A 168 -9.77 14.10 -11.38
N ARG A 169 -10.87 13.69 -10.75
CA ARG A 169 -11.15 13.98 -9.35
C ARG A 169 -10.10 13.40 -8.40
N VAL A 170 -9.71 12.14 -8.57
CA VAL A 170 -8.67 11.52 -7.75
C VAL A 170 -7.36 12.31 -7.81
N ARG A 171 -6.98 12.82 -8.99
CA ARG A 171 -5.79 13.67 -9.15
C ARG A 171 -5.92 14.98 -8.37
N GLN A 172 -7.09 15.62 -8.37
CA GLN A 172 -7.36 16.84 -7.60
C GLN A 172 -7.29 16.55 -6.10
N LEU A 173 -7.96 15.50 -5.63
CA LEU A 173 -7.95 15.09 -4.22
C LEU A 173 -6.54 14.75 -3.73
N LYS A 174 -5.72 14.10 -4.56
CA LYS A 174 -4.30 13.86 -4.24
C LYS A 174 -3.53 15.15 -3.98
N ARG A 175 -3.73 16.18 -4.81
CA ARG A 175 -3.09 17.50 -4.62
C ARG A 175 -3.59 18.17 -3.33
N ARG A 176 -4.91 18.17 -3.12
CA ARG A 176 -5.54 18.72 -1.91
C ARG A 176 -5.03 18.02 -0.64
N PHE A 177 -4.91 16.70 -0.64
CA PHE A 177 -4.36 15.94 0.48
C PHE A 177 -2.92 16.36 0.81
N LEU A 178 -2.05 16.44 -0.20
CA LEU A 178 -0.66 16.85 0.01
C LEU A 178 -0.55 18.30 0.54
N ALA A 179 -1.40 19.21 0.05
CA ALA A 179 -1.46 20.59 0.54
C ALA A 179 -1.97 20.65 1.99
N LYS A 180 -3.14 20.07 2.26
CA LYS A 180 -3.78 20.04 3.58
C LYS A 180 -2.89 19.45 4.67
N HIS A 181 -2.11 18.42 4.34
CA HIS A 181 -1.29 17.70 5.30
C HIS A 181 0.21 18.02 5.20
N ARG A 182 0.61 19.04 4.42
CA ARG A 182 2.01 19.36 4.08
C ARG A 182 2.97 19.28 5.28
N GLU A 183 2.66 19.98 6.37
CA GLU A 183 3.53 20.01 7.55
C GLU A 183 3.53 18.68 8.32
N ARG A 184 2.37 18.04 8.45
CA ARG A 184 2.20 16.76 9.16
C ARG A 184 2.97 15.62 8.48
N ILE A 185 3.01 15.59 7.14
CA ILE A 185 3.70 14.54 6.38
C ILE A 185 5.09 14.95 5.89
N ARG A 186 5.59 16.15 6.23
CA ARG A 186 6.84 16.70 5.70
C ARG A 186 8.05 15.76 5.85
N GLY A 187 8.14 15.11 7.01
CA GLY A 187 9.22 14.16 7.31
C GLY A 187 8.90 12.69 6.99
N ALA A 188 7.73 12.40 6.45
CA ALA A 188 7.33 11.05 6.07
C ALA A 188 7.80 10.69 4.64
N MET A 189 8.00 9.40 4.40
CA MET A 189 8.16 8.89 3.04
C MET A 189 6.77 8.73 2.42
N ILE A 190 6.56 9.29 1.24
CA ILE A 190 5.26 9.31 0.55
C ILE A 190 5.40 8.49 -0.73
N VAL A 191 4.61 7.43 -0.83
CA VAL A 191 4.52 6.57 -2.01
C VAL A 191 3.14 6.78 -2.63
N GLU A 192 3.12 7.23 -3.88
CA GLU A 192 1.90 7.43 -4.64
C GLU A 192 1.44 6.10 -5.25
N THR A 193 0.23 5.68 -4.90
CA THR A 193 -0.46 4.52 -5.48
C THR A 193 -1.48 4.99 -6.52
N LYS A 194 -2.27 4.08 -7.12
CA LYS A 194 -3.27 4.46 -8.13
C LYS A 194 -4.30 5.43 -7.57
N ASN A 195 -4.90 5.07 -6.43
CA ASN A 195 -6.05 5.75 -5.85
C ASN A 195 -5.70 6.76 -4.77
N GLY A 196 -4.45 6.78 -4.28
CA GLY A 196 -4.02 7.75 -3.27
C GLY A 196 -2.57 7.56 -2.86
N PHE A 197 -2.32 7.41 -1.56
CA PHE A 197 -0.97 7.39 -1.00
C PHE A 197 -0.79 6.34 0.09
N HIS A 198 0.36 5.67 0.06
CA HIS A 198 0.93 5.10 1.28
C HIS A 198 1.90 6.12 1.88
N VAL A 199 1.72 6.46 3.15
CA VAL A 199 2.61 7.37 3.87
C VAL A 199 3.28 6.60 5.01
N TYR A 200 4.60 6.69 5.11
CA TYR A 200 5.40 5.95 6.08
C TYR A 200 6.21 6.90 6.96
N TRP A 201 6.12 6.72 8.28
CA TRP A 201 7.03 7.30 9.25
C TRP A 201 7.97 6.21 9.72
N ALA A 202 9.19 6.17 9.16
CA ALA A 202 10.22 5.22 9.57
C ALA A 202 10.54 5.39 11.06
N ILE A 203 10.67 4.29 11.78
CA ILE A 203 10.85 4.22 13.23
C ILE A 203 12.19 3.58 13.58
N ARG A 204 12.87 4.15 14.60
CA ARG A 204 13.99 3.54 15.31
C ARG A 204 13.55 3.15 16.72
N GLY A 205 13.89 1.95 17.16
CA GLY A 205 13.57 1.45 18.50
C GLY A 205 12.06 1.32 18.76
N GLY A 206 11.29 0.92 17.75
CA GLY A 206 9.84 0.85 17.86
C GLY A 206 9.38 -0.36 18.69
N LYS A 207 8.59 -0.09 19.73
CA LYS A 207 7.97 -1.12 20.58
C LYS A 207 6.71 -1.68 19.91
N LEU A 208 6.58 -3.01 19.91
CA LEU A 208 5.45 -3.73 19.30
C LEU A 208 4.12 -3.39 19.99
N GLY A 209 4.08 -3.38 21.32
CA GLY A 209 2.86 -3.09 22.09
C GLY A 209 2.29 -1.68 21.86
N ARG A 210 3.10 -0.73 21.36
CA ARG A 210 2.63 0.62 20.99
C ARG A 210 2.12 0.70 19.56
N PHE A 211 2.28 -0.35 18.75
CA PHE A 211 2.02 -0.28 17.32
C PHE A 211 0.56 0.06 17.03
N VAL A 212 -0.36 -0.77 17.53
CA VAL A 212 -1.79 -0.68 17.24
C VAL A 212 -2.38 0.67 17.66
N ALA A 213 -2.07 1.15 18.87
CA ALA A 213 -2.60 2.42 19.38
C ALA A 213 -2.18 3.61 18.51
N ILE A 214 -0.88 3.69 18.17
CA ILE A 214 -0.37 4.77 17.30
C ILE A 214 -0.96 4.66 15.89
N GLN A 215 -1.06 3.45 15.37
CA GLN A 215 -1.57 3.17 14.04
C GLN A 215 -3.06 3.55 13.92
N ARG A 216 -3.88 3.27 14.95
CA ARG A 216 -5.27 3.74 15.05
C ARG A 216 -5.36 5.27 15.13
N ALA A 217 -4.52 5.91 15.94
CA ALA A 217 -4.48 7.36 16.05
C ALA A 217 -4.11 8.03 14.70
N LEU A 218 -3.18 7.43 13.94
CA LEU A 218 -2.84 7.87 12.59
C LEU A 218 -4.01 7.67 11.62
N ALA A 219 -4.67 6.51 11.66
CA ALA A 219 -5.82 6.23 10.81
C ALA A 219 -6.93 7.28 10.99
N ARG A 220 -7.28 7.60 12.26
CA ARG A 220 -8.22 8.68 12.61
C ARG A 220 -7.74 10.04 12.10
N LYS A 221 -6.49 10.42 12.40
CA LYS A 221 -5.97 11.76 12.09
C LYS A 221 -5.91 12.08 10.59
N PHE A 222 -5.72 11.06 9.76
CA PHE A 222 -5.57 11.22 8.30
C PHE A 222 -6.76 10.69 7.51
N ASN A 223 -7.82 10.21 8.17
CA ASN A 223 -8.94 9.51 7.52
C ASN A 223 -8.46 8.40 6.56
N SER A 224 -7.51 7.59 7.05
CA SER A 224 -6.93 6.46 6.33
C SER A 224 -7.74 5.19 6.59
N ASP A 225 -7.52 4.13 5.81
CA ASP A 225 -8.16 2.81 6.03
C ASP A 225 -7.99 2.37 7.50
N PRO A 226 -9.07 2.22 8.28
CA PRO A 226 -8.99 1.84 9.69
C PRO A 226 -8.51 0.41 9.88
N LYS A 227 -8.53 -0.43 8.84
CA LYS A 227 -8.05 -1.82 8.91
C LYS A 227 -6.53 -1.93 8.89
N ILE A 228 -5.81 -0.83 8.66
CA ILE A 228 -4.35 -0.83 8.55
C ILE A 228 -3.63 -0.92 9.90
N THR A 229 -4.14 -1.71 10.85
CA THR A 229 -3.66 -1.71 12.25
C THR A 229 -2.79 -2.91 12.61
N ASP A 230 -2.63 -3.89 11.71
CA ASP A 230 -1.89 -5.11 11.97
C ASP A 230 -0.40 -4.99 11.62
N LEU A 231 0.47 -5.60 12.43
CA LEU A 231 1.92 -5.60 12.21
C LEU A 231 2.30 -6.30 10.89
N ALA A 232 1.50 -7.27 10.46
CA ALA A 232 1.71 -8.08 9.26
C ALA A 232 1.27 -7.43 7.95
N ARG A 233 0.75 -6.19 8.02
CA ARG A 233 0.18 -5.55 6.86
C ARG A 233 1.18 -5.49 5.72
N VAL A 234 0.73 -5.97 4.57
CA VAL A 234 1.49 -5.92 3.33
C VAL A 234 1.18 -4.62 2.59
N MET A 235 2.23 -3.95 2.11
CA MET A 235 2.12 -2.67 1.41
C MET A 235 2.71 -2.77 0.01
N ARG A 236 2.09 -2.08 -0.98
CA ARG A 236 2.58 -2.04 -2.36
C ARG A 236 3.99 -1.45 -2.43
N VAL A 237 4.85 -2.10 -3.19
CA VAL A 237 6.26 -1.73 -3.33
C VAL A 237 6.45 -0.76 -4.51
N PRO A 238 7.15 0.38 -4.33
CA PRO A 238 7.44 1.29 -5.43
C PRO A 238 8.38 0.67 -6.47
N GLY A 239 8.19 1.04 -7.74
CA GLY A 239 8.91 0.48 -8.88
C GLY A 239 8.15 -0.64 -9.61
N PHE A 240 6.99 -1.06 -9.10
CA PHE A 240 6.10 -2.04 -9.73
C PHE A 240 4.73 -1.43 -10.05
N HIS A 241 4.04 -1.98 -11.04
CA HIS A 241 2.69 -1.53 -11.39
C HIS A 241 1.64 -2.13 -10.44
N HIS A 242 0.68 -1.30 -10.05
CA HIS A 242 -0.65 -1.74 -9.64
C HIS A 242 -1.37 -2.28 -10.87
N ARG A 243 -1.90 -3.50 -10.80
CA ARG A 243 -2.42 -4.28 -11.94
C ARG A 243 -3.91 -4.59 -11.89
N LYS A 244 -4.62 -4.12 -10.86
CA LYS A 244 -6.05 -4.43 -10.64
C LYS A 244 -6.95 -4.13 -11.84
N ASN A 245 -6.63 -3.09 -12.62
CA ASN A 245 -7.25 -2.85 -13.92
C ASN A 245 -6.16 -2.95 -15.01
N PRO A 246 -6.15 -4.03 -15.82
CA PRO A 246 -5.17 -4.25 -16.88
C PRO A 246 -5.12 -3.15 -17.94
N ALA A 247 -6.26 -2.53 -18.26
CA ALA A 247 -6.37 -1.43 -19.22
C ALA A 247 -5.84 -0.10 -18.65
N SER A 248 -5.63 -0.01 -17.34
CA SER A 248 -5.12 1.20 -16.69
C SER A 248 -4.14 0.84 -15.56
N PRO A 249 -2.96 0.27 -15.89
CA PRO A 249 -1.93 -0.03 -14.92
C PRO A 249 -1.33 1.27 -14.37
N TYR A 250 -0.92 1.26 -13.12
CA TYR A 250 -0.36 2.45 -12.47
C TYR A 250 0.98 2.14 -11.82
N LEU A 251 2.05 2.83 -12.23
CA LEU A 251 3.37 2.66 -11.62
C LEU A 251 3.39 3.29 -10.22
N VAL A 252 3.51 2.45 -9.20
CA VAL A 252 3.69 2.89 -7.81
C VAL A 252 5.07 3.55 -7.70
N ARG A 253 5.11 4.80 -7.21
CA ARG A 253 6.35 5.61 -7.20
C ARG A 253 6.50 6.39 -5.91
N VAL A 254 7.74 6.62 -5.52
CA VAL A 254 8.04 7.48 -4.36
C VAL A 254 7.97 8.95 -4.78
N LYS A 255 7.13 9.72 -4.10
CA LYS A 255 7.03 11.19 -4.25
C LYS A 255 7.99 11.93 -3.35
N ARG A 256 8.26 11.38 -2.17
CA ARG A 256 9.13 11.98 -1.14
C ARG A 256 9.78 10.87 -0.31
N TRP A 257 11.07 11.01 0.00
CA TRP A 257 11.84 10.02 0.74
C TRP A 257 11.79 10.17 2.28
N GLY A 258 11.05 11.15 2.79
CA GLY A 258 11.06 11.48 4.21
C GLY A 258 12.42 11.96 4.72
N ARG A 259 12.49 12.17 6.03
CA ARG A 259 13.69 12.69 6.70
C ARG A 259 14.86 11.68 6.74
N LYS A 260 16.06 12.14 7.09
CA LYS A 260 17.28 11.28 7.17
C LYS A 260 17.25 10.34 8.38
N ARG A 261 17.02 10.87 9.58
CA ARG A 261 16.96 10.10 10.84
C ARG A 261 15.56 9.53 11.04
N PRO A 262 15.33 8.24 11.29
CA PRO A 262 13.99 7.74 11.64
C PRO A 262 13.42 8.39 12.91
N TYR A 263 12.10 8.40 13.07
CA TYR A 263 11.44 8.86 14.29
C TYR A 263 11.61 7.86 15.43
N THR A 264 11.51 8.31 16.68
CA THR A 264 11.04 7.42 17.76
C THR A 264 9.51 7.45 17.78
N GLN A 265 8.87 6.44 18.37
CA GLN A 265 7.41 6.46 18.52
C GLN A 265 6.93 7.66 19.35
N ALA A 266 7.65 8.01 20.43
CA ALA A 266 7.34 9.18 21.25
C ALA A 266 7.45 10.50 20.47
N GLU A 267 8.50 10.64 19.65
CA GLU A 267 8.68 11.80 18.78
C GLU A 267 7.54 11.92 17.75
N LEU A 268 7.13 10.79 17.16
CA LEU A 268 6.03 10.78 16.20
C LEU A 268 4.71 11.20 16.85
N ILE A 269 4.41 10.66 18.04
CA ILE A 269 3.21 11.01 18.81
C ILE A 269 3.18 12.51 19.09
N ARG A 270 4.26 13.07 19.64
CA ARG A 270 4.34 14.50 19.96
C ARG A 270 4.23 15.37 18.71
N LYS A 271 5.01 15.05 17.67
CA LYS A 271 5.04 15.84 16.43
C LYS A 271 3.69 15.90 15.73
N LEU A 272 2.92 14.82 15.79
CA LEU A 272 1.62 14.74 15.17
C LEU A 272 0.48 14.99 16.15
N SER A 273 0.76 15.32 17.42
CA SER A 273 -0.27 15.46 18.48
C SER A 273 -1.28 14.30 18.40
N LEU A 274 -0.79 13.06 18.53
CA LEU A 274 -1.63 11.86 18.45
C LEU A 274 -2.27 11.58 19.80
N THR A 275 -3.60 11.51 19.82
CA THR A 275 -4.39 10.94 20.91
C THR A 275 -4.49 9.44 20.68
N LEU A 276 -3.89 8.64 21.57
CA LEU A 276 -3.81 7.18 21.44
C LEU A 276 -5.13 6.52 21.84
#